data_AF-A0A2U3LY97-F1
#
_entry.id   AF-A0A2U3LY97-F1
#
_cell.length_a   1.000
_cell.length_b   1.000
_cell.length_c   1.000
_cell.angle_alpha   90.00
_cell.angle_beta   90.00
_cell.angle_gamma   90.00
#
_symmetry.space_group_name_H-M   'P 1'
#
loop_
_entity.id
_entity.type
_entity.pdbx_description
1 polymer ?
#
loop_
_entity_poly.entity_id
_entity_poly.type
_entity_poly.pdbx_seq_one_letter_code
_entity_poly.pdbx_strand_id
1 'polypeptide(L)'
;MLPGGPAPWQAAFTEDPTQTTTMTASFRFDAAVSNQHQFDPYVDTYGQAVYGTWPSKVSADSDLQAAVPEEQTWFANNGPPGGMDIYGGSTLAGWTDKATGYYHTAFHSNRWYLISPLGNPLFYIGLTAVFPAVTPITGRESIFQLPPQTGDFAAAYSQNANGDTQNTTYVSFDVANQVRKYGSKWSQMQDMLLGQRLAGWLFAGAGKFGHTPAGFPVDSVLKHDAVSNIVTGGHPDIFDPGIVGQLKSTLMTQILPDATTASIIGWGVGNEKDEIILTSEVQAILDLGASVPAKKALVDHALSAIYGGSVSALAAVWKIAASTVADVYASKPTPPSDPVSLAAYNQDLETLRQYYERDFADRAIAATARVHRLRLVTSDQRTIESNLVPVVE
;
A
#
# COMPACT_ATOMS: atom_id res chain seq x y z
N MET A 1 -32.49 -14.71 4.85
CA MET A 1 -32.77 -14.39 3.43
C MET A 1 -31.50 -13.77 2.87
N LEU A 2 -30.78 -14.47 2.00
CA LEU A 2 -29.76 -13.81 1.18
C LEU A 2 -30.51 -12.99 0.13
N PRO A 3 -30.13 -11.74 -0.14
CA PRO A 3 -30.81 -10.91 -1.12
C PRO A 3 -30.47 -11.42 -2.52
N GLY A 4 -31.24 -12.38 -3.01
CA GLY A 4 -31.20 -12.90 -4.38
C GLY A 4 -31.95 -12.00 -5.36
N GLY A 5 -31.59 -10.73 -5.40
CA GLY A 5 -32.12 -9.76 -6.35
C GLY A 5 -31.14 -8.61 -6.54
N PRO A 6 -31.30 -7.78 -7.58
CA PRO A 6 -30.61 -6.49 -7.63
C PRO A 6 -30.82 -5.78 -6.30
N ALA A 7 -29.84 -5.00 -5.84
CA ALA A 7 -30.00 -4.18 -4.64
C ALA A 7 -31.40 -3.55 -4.67
N PRO A 8 -32.24 -3.64 -3.61
CA PRO A 8 -33.65 -3.25 -3.67
C PRO A 8 -33.88 -1.76 -3.95
N TRP A 9 -32.82 -1.00 -4.23
CA TRP A 9 -32.81 0.41 -4.52
C TRP A 9 -31.90 0.67 -5.72
N GLN A 10 -32.38 0.40 -6.93
CA GLN A 10 -32.01 1.23 -8.09
C GLN A 10 -32.90 2.46 -8.09
N ALA A 11 -32.77 3.29 -7.06
CA ALA A 11 -33.17 4.67 -7.21
C ALA A 11 -31.95 5.37 -7.81
N ALA A 12 -32.10 5.89 -9.03
CA ALA A 12 -31.17 6.85 -9.57
C ALA A 12 -31.30 8.14 -8.77
N PHE A 13 -30.82 8.15 -7.52
CA PHE A 13 -30.60 9.39 -6.82
C PHE A 13 -29.34 9.99 -7.43
N THR A 14 -29.52 10.95 -8.33
CA THR A 14 -28.44 11.90 -8.60
C THR A 14 -28.19 12.61 -7.27
N GLU A 15 -27.05 12.37 -6.65
CA GLU A 15 -26.66 13.08 -5.43
C GLU A 15 -26.57 14.57 -5.74
N ASP A 16 -27.63 15.30 -5.40
CA ASP A 16 -27.66 16.76 -5.41
C ASP A 16 -27.62 17.23 -3.94
N PRO A 17 -26.47 17.69 -3.44
CA PRO A 17 -26.32 18.12 -2.06
C PRO A 17 -27.17 19.36 -1.72
N THR A 18 -27.78 20.00 -2.73
CA THR A 18 -28.71 21.12 -2.55
C THR A 18 -30.17 20.68 -2.36
N GLN A 19 -30.47 19.39 -2.58
CA GLN A 19 -31.81 18.83 -2.45
C GLN A 19 -31.96 17.99 -1.18
N THR A 20 -33.07 18.18 -0.48
CA THR A 20 -33.44 17.31 0.65
C THR A 20 -34.03 16.01 0.12
N THR A 21 -33.37 14.89 0.38
CA THR A 21 -33.96 13.56 0.14
C THR A 21 -34.71 13.10 1.38
N THR A 22 -36.02 12.90 1.27
CA THR A 22 -36.84 12.32 2.35
C THR A 22 -36.99 10.83 2.12
N MET A 23 -36.57 10.02 3.08
CA MET A 23 -36.76 8.57 3.06
C MET A 23 -37.73 8.14 4.15
N THR A 24 -38.73 7.33 3.79
CA THR A 24 -39.56 6.60 4.77
C THR A 24 -39.10 5.16 4.81
N ALA A 25 -38.60 4.71 5.95
CA ALA A 25 -38.16 3.34 6.16
C ALA A 25 -39.13 2.61 7.11
N SER A 26 -39.38 1.34 6.83
CA SER A 26 -40.08 0.42 7.72
C SER A 26 -39.15 -0.73 8.07
N PHE A 27 -39.09 -1.08 9.35
CA PHE A 27 -38.21 -2.12 9.86
C PHE A 27 -39.03 -3.31 10.34
N ARG A 28 -38.53 -4.53 10.06
CA ARG A 28 -39.08 -5.78 10.59
C ARG A 28 -37.93 -6.65 11.11
N PHE A 29 -38.20 -7.41 12.16
CA PHE A 29 -37.28 -8.45 12.65
C PHE A 29 -37.69 -9.79 12.07
N ASP A 30 -36.86 -10.32 11.18
CA ASP A 30 -36.99 -11.70 10.70
C ASP A 30 -36.18 -12.62 11.62
N ALA A 31 -36.67 -13.84 11.86
CA ALA A 31 -35.93 -14.83 12.65
C ALA A 31 -34.59 -15.16 11.97
N ALA A 32 -33.53 -15.32 12.77
CA ALA A 32 -32.25 -15.78 12.25
C ALA A 32 -32.39 -17.17 11.63
N VAL A 33 -31.71 -17.38 10.51
CA VAL A 33 -31.63 -18.69 9.86
C VAL A 33 -30.92 -19.66 10.81
N SER A 34 -31.53 -20.81 11.09
CA SER A 34 -30.99 -21.81 12.03
C SER A 34 -29.84 -22.64 11.45
N ASN A 35 -29.78 -22.79 10.12
CA ASN A 35 -28.67 -23.44 9.42
C ASN A 35 -27.99 -22.46 8.45
N GLN A 36 -26.79 -21.99 8.82
CA GLN A 36 -25.99 -21.07 8.01
C GLN A 36 -25.54 -21.66 6.65
N HIS A 37 -25.62 -22.98 6.46
CA HIS A 37 -25.27 -23.68 5.21
C HIS A 37 -26.48 -24.01 4.34
N GLN A 38 -27.70 -23.61 4.71
CA GLN A 38 -28.91 -24.00 3.97
C GLN A 38 -28.96 -23.51 2.51
N PHE A 39 -28.07 -22.57 2.17
CA PHE A 39 -27.98 -21.96 0.86
C PHE A 39 -26.61 -22.17 0.22
N ASP A 40 -25.74 -22.99 0.81
CA ASP A 40 -24.49 -23.39 0.18
C ASP A 40 -24.78 -24.16 -1.12
N PRO A 41 -23.96 -23.99 -2.18
CA PRO A 41 -22.83 -23.08 -2.28
C PRO A 41 -23.25 -21.62 -2.56
N TYR A 42 -22.41 -20.67 -2.12
CA TYR A 42 -22.59 -19.24 -2.40
C TYR A 42 -21.81 -18.75 -3.60
N VAL A 43 -20.73 -19.45 -3.95
CA VAL A 43 -19.80 -19.09 -5.01
C VAL A 43 -19.82 -20.20 -6.06
N ASP A 44 -20.12 -19.83 -7.31
CA ASP A 44 -20.20 -20.76 -8.43
C ASP A 44 -18.81 -21.16 -8.97
N THR A 45 -18.78 -22.03 -9.97
CA THR A 45 -17.53 -22.58 -10.52
C THR A 45 -16.59 -21.53 -11.12
N TYR A 46 -17.10 -20.34 -11.42
CA TYR A 46 -16.37 -19.20 -11.98
C TYR A 46 -15.96 -18.18 -10.90
N GLY A 47 -16.28 -18.43 -9.62
CA GLY A 47 -16.00 -17.49 -8.54
C GLY A 47 -17.07 -16.41 -8.36
N GLN A 48 -18.23 -16.54 -9.00
CA GLN A 48 -19.29 -15.53 -8.97
C GLN A 48 -20.37 -15.89 -7.94
N ALA A 49 -21.14 -14.90 -7.48
CA ALA A 49 -22.25 -15.15 -6.56
C ALA A 49 -23.34 -16.01 -7.22
N VAL A 50 -23.64 -17.19 -6.65
CA VAL A 50 -24.62 -18.16 -7.17
C VAL A 50 -25.99 -17.51 -7.37
N TYR A 51 -26.48 -16.77 -6.37
CA TYR A 51 -27.81 -16.17 -6.36
C TYR A 51 -27.89 -14.79 -7.03
N GLY A 52 -26.75 -14.25 -7.50
CA GLY A 52 -26.71 -12.99 -8.22
C GLY A 52 -26.99 -13.17 -9.71
N THR A 53 -27.63 -12.19 -10.34
CA THR A 53 -27.88 -12.15 -11.79
C THR A 53 -27.57 -10.76 -12.31
N TRP A 54 -26.77 -10.69 -13.38
CA TRP A 54 -26.45 -9.47 -14.12
C TRP A 54 -26.14 -9.83 -15.58
N PRO A 55 -26.24 -8.88 -16.54
CA PRO A 55 -26.16 -9.19 -17.97
C PRO A 55 -24.87 -9.88 -18.43
N SER A 56 -23.73 -9.59 -17.79
CA SER A 56 -22.41 -10.14 -18.14
C SER A 56 -21.97 -11.31 -17.26
N LYS A 57 -22.87 -11.95 -16.51
CA LYS A 57 -22.53 -13.10 -15.67
C LYS A 57 -22.12 -14.29 -16.53
N VAL A 58 -20.94 -14.85 -16.27
CA VAL A 58 -20.43 -16.04 -16.98
C VAL A 58 -21.29 -17.24 -16.62
N SER A 59 -21.80 -17.95 -17.63
CA SER A 59 -22.68 -19.11 -17.46
C SER A 59 -22.04 -20.42 -17.95
N ALA A 60 -21.09 -20.32 -18.88
CA ALA A 60 -20.36 -21.44 -19.44
C ALA A 60 -18.93 -21.03 -19.85
N ASP A 61 -18.05 -22.03 -20.01
CA ASP A 61 -16.67 -21.81 -20.47
C ASP A 61 -16.61 -21.14 -21.84
N SER A 62 -17.62 -21.38 -22.69
CA SER A 62 -17.77 -20.73 -23.98
C SER A 62 -17.90 -19.21 -23.89
N ASP A 63 -18.45 -18.68 -22.79
CA ASP A 63 -18.59 -17.23 -22.59
C ASP A 63 -17.20 -16.60 -22.37
N LEU A 64 -16.35 -17.26 -21.57
CA LEU A 64 -14.96 -16.84 -21.37
C LEU A 64 -14.16 -16.89 -22.67
N GLN A 65 -14.35 -17.95 -23.46
CA GLN A 65 -13.66 -18.14 -24.74
C GLN A 65 -14.14 -17.13 -25.80
N ALA A 66 -15.43 -16.82 -25.83
CA ALA A 66 -16.02 -15.83 -26.74
C ALA A 66 -15.50 -14.40 -26.47
N ALA A 67 -15.13 -14.10 -25.22
CA ALA A 67 -14.53 -12.81 -24.87
C ALA A 67 -13.14 -12.59 -25.49
N VAL A 68 -12.45 -13.64 -25.96
CA VAL A 68 -11.12 -13.50 -26.59
C VAL A 68 -11.20 -12.73 -27.91
N PRO A 69 -11.96 -13.16 -28.94
CA PRO A 69 -12.08 -12.40 -30.19
C PRO A 69 -12.76 -11.04 -30.02
N GLU A 70 -13.67 -10.89 -29.05
CA GLU A 70 -14.27 -9.60 -28.72
C GLU A 70 -13.22 -8.60 -28.24
N GLU A 71 -12.37 -9.00 -27.29
CA GLU A 71 -11.29 -8.16 -26.77
C GLU A 71 -10.25 -7.83 -27.85
N GLN A 72 -9.92 -8.77 -28.74
CA GLN A 72 -9.03 -8.50 -29.87
C GLN A 72 -9.62 -7.49 -30.86
N THR A 73 -10.94 -7.57 -31.11
CA THR A 73 -11.65 -6.57 -31.92
C THR A 73 -11.64 -5.21 -31.24
N TRP A 74 -11.80 -5.17 -29.91
CA TRP A 74 -11.69 -3.95 -29.14
C TRP A 74 -10.29 -3.33 -29.27
N PHE A 75 -9.21 -4.11 -29.13
CA PHE A 75 -7.84 -3.61 -29.29
C PHE A 75 -7.55 -3.10 -30.70
N ALA A 76 -8.08 -3.76 -31.73
CA ALA A 76 -7.92 -3.30 -33.11
C ALA A 76 -8.53 -1.90 -33.33
N ASN A 77 -9.62 -1.58 -32.61
CA ASN A 77 -10.31 -0.30 -32.70
C ASN A 77 -9.84 0.74 -31.66
N ASN A 78 -9.18 0.30 -30.58
CA ASN A 78 -8.79 1.11 -29.43
C ASN A 78 -7.33 0.85 -29.05
N GLY A 79 -6.45 0.82 -30.06
CA GLY A 79 -5.02 0.65 -29.82
C GLY A 79 -4.45 1.76 -28.92
N PRO A 80 -3.23 1.58 -28.39
CA PRO A 80 -2.58 2.57 -27.55
C PRO A 80 -2.53 3.91 -28.28
N PRO A 81 -2.98 5.03 -27.69
CA PRO A 81 -2.93 6.29 -28.40
C PRO A 81 -1.48 6.72 -28.61
N GLY A 82 -1.23 7.38 -29.74
CA GLY A 82 0.05 8.03 -29.97
C GLY A 82 0.28 9.20 -29.01
N GLY A 83 1.49 9.75 -29.02
CA GLY A 83 1.81 10.93 -28.21
C GLY A 83 2.33 10.61 -26.81
N MET A 84 2.71 9.37 -26.55
CA MET A 84 3.38 8.94 -25.33
C MET A 84 4.71 8.27 -25.68
N ASP A 85 5.72 8.49 -24.85
CA ASP A 85 6.97 7.73 -24.90
C ASP A 85 6.82 6.36 -24.19
N ILE A 86 7.86 5.53 -24.25
CA ILE A 86 7.85 4.18 -23.67
C ILE A 86 7.73 4.15 -22.13
N TYR A 87 7.81 5.31 -21.48
CA TYR A 87 7.70 5.51 -20.04
C TYR A 87 6.40 6.25 -19.66
N GLY A 88 5.48 6.43 -20.63
CA GLY A 88 4.21 7.12 -20.46
C GLY A 88 4.28 8.65 -20.55
N GLY A 89 5.45 9.24 -20.72
CA GLY A 89 5.61 10.69 -20.83
C GLY A 89 4.99 11.24 -22.12
N SER A 90 4.26 12.35 -22.03
CA SER A 90 3.55 12.94 -23.16
C SER A 90 4.53 13.66 -24.10
N THR A 91 4.61 13.21 -25.35
CA THR A 91 5.36 13.88 -26.42
C THR A 91 4.55 15.00 -27.10
N LEU A 92 3.30 15.21 -26.67
CA LEU A 92 2.38 16.22 -27.19
C LEU A 92 2.22 17.43 -26.26
N ALA A 93 2.84 17.42 -25.08
CA ALA A 93 2.69 18.48 -24.07
C ALA A 93 3.25 19.85 -24.51
N GLY A 94 4.04 19.89 -25.60
CA GLY A 94 4.60 21.13 -26.14
C GLY A 94 5.80 21.68 -25.36
N TRP A 95 6.27 20.94 -24.34
CA TRP A 95 7.48 21.23 -23.60
C TRP A 95 8.11 19.94 -23.08
N THR A 96 9.40 20.00 -22.77
CA THR A 96 10.19 18.90 -22.20
C THR A 96 11.10 19.44 -21.12
N ASP A 97 11.50 18.57 -20.20
CA ASP A 97 12.59 18.81 -19.24
C ASP A 97 13.84 18.00 -19.65
N LYS A 98 14.89 18.01 -18.82
CA LYS A 98 16.13 17.28 -19.02
C LYS A 98 15.88 15.77 -19.00
N ALA A 99 16.27 15.08 -20.08
CA ALA A 99 16.33 13.62 -20.09
C ALA A 99 17.47 13.13 -19.18
N THR A 100 17.14 12.63 -17.98
CA THR A 100 18.13 12.16 -17.00
C THR A 100 18.37 10.65 -17.07
N GLY A 101 17.57 9.92 -17.85
CA GLY A 101 17.53 8.45 -17.84
C GLY A 101 16.72 7.86 -16.69
N TYR A 102 16.12 8.69 -15.83
CA TYR A 102 15.27 8.28 -14.71
C TYR A 102 14.06 9.21 -14.58
N TYR A 103 13.01 8.75 -13.91
CA TYR A 103 11.91 9.65 -13.56
C TYR A 103 12.40 10.76 -12.62
N HIS A 104 11.82 11.94 -12.70
CA HIS A 104 12.07 13.02 -11.75
C HIS A 104 10.91 14.00 -11.74
N THR A 105 10.84 14.89 -10.75
CA THR A 105 9.78 15.89 -10.66
C THR A 105 10.24 17.25 -11.19
N ALA A 106 9.38 17.95 -11.91
CA ALA A 106 9.60 19.34 -12.29
C ALA A 106 8.38 20.20 -11.98
N PHE A 107 8.61 21.44 -11.55
CA PHE A 107 7.57 22.43 -11.38
C PHE A 107 7.51 23.33 -12.61
N HIS A 108 6.40 23.29 -13.34
CA HIS A 108 6.22 24.03 -14.59
C HIS A 108 4.83 24.64 -14.63
N SER A 109 4.73 25.92 -15.03
CA SER A 109 3.45 26.64 -15.19
C SER A 109 2.48 26.47 -14.00
N ASN A 110 3.02 26.63 -12.78
CA ASN A 110 2.30 26.52 -11.51
C ASN A 110 1.73 25.12 -11.19
N ARG A 111 2.34 24.04 -11.74
CA ARG A 111 1.97 22.65 -11.45
C ARG A 111 3.20 21.78 -11.30
N TRP A 112 3.10 20.76 -10.44
CA TRP A 112 4.09 19.69 -10.36
C TRP A 112 3.79 18.63 -11.42
N TYR A 113 4.83 18.19 -12.12
CA TYR A 113 4.80 17.10 -13.07
C TYR A 113 5.81 16.03 -12.66
N LEU A 114 5.46 14.77 -12.90
CA LEU A 114 6.48 13.74 -13.07
C LEU A 114 7.04 13.90 -14.48
N ILE A 115 8.32 13.66 -14.66
CA ILE A 115 9.03 13.71 -15.93
C ILE A 115 9.58 12.32 -16.19
N SER A 116 9.35 11.80 -17.39
CA SER A 116 9.87 10.50 -17.81
C SER A 116 11.40 10.50 -17.95
N PRO A 117 12.05 9.33 -17.98
CA PRO A 117 13.48 9.20 -18.30
C PRO A 117 13.94 9.92 -19.57
N LEU A 118 13.03 10.13 -20.53
CA LEU A 118 13.29 10.81 -21.80
C LEU A 118 13.01 12.33 -21.76
N GLY A 119 12.61 12.88 -20.61
CA GLY A 119 12.36 14.31 -20.42
C GLY A 119 10.94 14.76 -20.74
N ASN A 120 10.00 13.83 -20.97
CA ASN A 120 8.61 14.19 -21.30
C ASN A 120 7.75 14.29 -20.03
N PRO A 121 6.90 15.32 -19.90
CA PRO A 121 6.02 15.45 -18.74
C PRO A 121 4.92 14.38 -18.72
N LEU A 122 4.58 13.92 -17.53
CA LEU A 122 3.76 12.75 -17.26
C LEU A 122 2.82 13.03 -16.08
N PHE A 123 1.58 12.59 -16.21
CA PHE A 123 0.71 12.29 -15.08
C PHE A 123 0.57 10.76 -15.00
N TYR A 124 1.15 10.16 -13.98
CA TYR A 124 1.24 8.70 -13.93
C TYR A 124 -0.09 8.07 -13.50
N ILE A 125 -0.62 7.23 -14.38
CA ILE A 125 -1.79 6.39 -14.10
C ILE A 125 -1.31 4.96 -14.21
N GLY A 126 -1.34 4.23 -13.09
CA GLY A 126 -0.94 2.83 -13.01
C GLY A 126 -2.02 1.98 -12.37
N LEU A 127 -2.01 0.68 -12.68
CA LEU A 127 -2.91 -0.31 -12.10
C LEU A 127 -2.24 -1.04 -10.93
N THR A 128 -2.81 -0.95 -9.73
CA THR A 128 -2.30 -1.61 -8.51
C THR A 128 -2.91 -3.01 -8.34
N ALA A 129 -2.22 -3.86 -7.57
CA ALA A 129 -2.67 -5.20 -7.19
C ALA A 129 -2.89 -6.14 -8.39
N VAL A 130 -1.97 -6.13 -9.34
CA VAL A 130 -2.04 -6.93 -10.57
C VAL A 130 -1.52 -8.35 -10.32
N PHE A 131 -2.30 -9.16 -9.63
CA PHE A 131 -2.01 -10.58 -9.42
C PHE A 131 -3.31 -11.37 -9.27
N PRO A 132 -3.33 -12.68 -9.54
CA PRO A 132 -4.52 -13.49 -9.31
C PRO A 132 -4.88 -13.51 -7.82
N ALA A 133 -6.13 -13.18 -7.49
CA ALA A 133 -6.59 -13.21 -6.12
C ALA A 133 -6.79 -14.66 -5.65
N VAL A 134 -6.54 -14.91 -4.37
CA VAL A 134 -6.73 -16.22 -3.72
C VAL A 134 -7.61 -16.08 -2.49
N THR A 135 -8.39 -17.11 -2.19
CA THR A 135 -9.26 -17.17 -1.01
C THR A 135 -9.05 -18.47 -0.23
N PRO A 136 -9.04 -18.44 1.12
CA PRO A 136 -8.84 -19.65 1.92
C PRO A 136 -10.11 -20.52 1.90
N ILE A 137 -9.93 -21.82 1.68
CA ILE A 137 -11.03 -22.78 1.54
C ILE A 137 -11.07 -23.87 2.63
N THR A 138 -10.00 -24.06 3.40
CA THR A 138 -9.97 -25.07 4.47
C THR A 138 -11.06 -24.82 5.50
N GLY A 139 -11.93 -25.80 5.71
CA GLY A 139 -13.10 -25.70 6.60
C GLY A 139 -14.22 -24.79 6.07
N ARG A 140 -14.11 -24.35 4.82
CA ARG A 140 -15.06 -23.45 4.12
C ARG A 140 -15.47 -24.02 2.77
N GLU A 141 -15.15 -25.27 2.48
CA GLU A 141 -15.26 -25.86 1.14
C GLU A 141 -16.69 -25.83 0.62
N SER A 142 -17.69 -26.01 1.49
CA SER A 142 -19.11 -26.00 1.12
C SER A 142 -19.60 -24.68 0.54
N ILE A 143 -18.93 -23.56 0.83
CA ILE A 143 -19.24 -22.23 0.29
C ILE A 143 -19.02 -22.18 -1.23
N PHE A 144 -18.15 -23.03 -1.76
CA PHE A 144 -17.58 -22.89 -3.10
C PHE A 144 -17.86 -24.09 -3.99
N GLN A 145 -18.19 -23.83 -5.25
CA GLN A 145 -18.05 -24.83 -6.31
C GLN A 145 -16.61 -24.83 -6.82
N LEU A 146 -15.77 -25.67 -6.22
CA LEU A 146 -14.33 -25.68 -6.48
C LEU A 146 -13.96 -26.24 -7.87
N PRO A 147 -12.94 -25.69 -8.56
CA PRO A 147 -12.39 -26.29 -9.77
C PRO A 147 -11.72 -27.65 -9.50
N PRO A 148 -11.37 -28.42 -10.54
CA PRO A 148 -10.55 -29.63 -10.36
C PRO A 148 -9.21 -29.29 -9.71
N GLN A 149 -8.72 -30.13 -8.81
CA GLN A 149 -7.39 -29.95 -8.17
C GLN A 149 -6.24 -30.53 -8.99
N THR A 150 -6.51 -31.01 -10.21
CA THR A 150 -5.55 -31.75 -11.05
C THR A 150 -5.46 -31.13 -12.45
N GLY A 151 -4.45 -31.57 -13.21
CA GLY A 151 -4.17 -31.02 -14.53
C GLY A 151 -3.80 -29.54 -14.46
N ASP A 152 -4.17 -28.78 -15.49
CA ASP A 152 -3.86 -27.35 -15.57
C ASP A 152 -4.50 -26.52 -14.43
N PHE A 153 -5.62 -26.99 -13.87
CA PHE A 153 -6.29 -26.33 -12.74
C PHE A 153 -5.55 -26.46 -11.41
N ALA A 154 -4.56 -27.36 -11.30
CA ALA A 154 -3.73 -27.45 -10.10
C ALA A 154 -3.02 -26.11 -9.80
N ALA A 155 -2.74 -25.30 -10.82
CA ALA A 155 -2.16 -23.97 -10.68
C ALA A 155 -3.08 -22.96 -9.96
N ALA A 156 -4.38 -23.24 -9.86
CA ALA A 156 -5.32 -22.41 -9.12
C ALA A 156 -5.26 -22.62 -7.61
N TYR A 157 -4.54 -23.63 -7.12
CA TYR A 157 -4.45 -23.97 -5.71
C TYR A 157 -3.09 -23.61 -5.13
N SER A 158 -3.09 -23.13 -3.89
CA SER A 158 -1.88 -22.83 -3.14
C SER A 158 -2.06 -23.16 -1.65
N GLN A 159 -0.95 -23.32 -0.93
CA GLN A 159 -0.94 -23.53 0.52
C GLN A 159 -0.39 -22.28 1.21
N ASN A 160 -1.03 -21.85 2.28
CA ASN A 160 -0.60 -20.74 3.15
C ASN A 160 -0.25 -19.46 2.37
N ALA A 161 -1.02 -19.14 1.31
CA ALA A 161 -0.67 -18.06 0.38
C ALA A 161 -0.53 -16.68 1.04
N ASN A 162 -1.24 -16.46 2.16
CA ASN A 162 -1.20 -15.21 2.93
C ASN A 162 -0.33 -15.30 4.20
N GLY A 163 0.62 -16.23 4.27
CA GLY A 163 1.49 -16.40 5.44
C GLY A 163 0.79 -17.06 6.64
N ASP A 164 -0.31 -17.76 6.40
CA ASP A 164 -1.02 -18.49 7.45
C ASP A 164 -0.16 -19.59 8.08
N THR A 165 -0.26 -19.73 9.40
CA THR A 165 0.44 -20.78 10.15
C THR A 165 -0.32 -22.10 10.23
N GLN A 166 -1.54 -22.18 9.66
CA GLN A 166 -2.50 -23.26 9.91
C GLN A 166 -2.70 -24.27 8.75
N ASN A 167 -1.73 -24.44 7.84
CA ASN A 167 -1.84 -25.34 6.67
C ASN A 167 -3.15 -25.10 5.88
N THR A 168 -3.44 -23.83 5.62
CA THR A 168 -4.64 -23.38 4.94
C THR A 168 -4.47 -23.57 3.43
N THR A 169 -5.40 -24.29 2.81
CA THR A 169 -5.51 -24.38 1.35
C THR A 169 -6.25 -23.16 0.82
N TYR A 170 -5.75 -22.61 -0.28
CA TYR A 170 -6.29 -21.47 -1.00
C TYR A 170 -6.68 -21.86 -2.43
N VAL A 171 -7.65 -21.16 -3.01
CA VAL A 171 -8.03 -21.26 -4.42
C VAL A 171 -8.09 -19.89 -5.08
N SER A 172 -7.63 -19.80 -6.34
CA SER A 172 -7.81 -18.65 -7.23
C SER A 172 -8.79 -18.98 -8.34
N PHE A 173 -9.99 -18.40 -8.27
CA PHE A 173 -10.95 -18.50 -9.36
C PHE A 173 -10.47 -17.74 -10.60
N ASP A 174 -9.65 -16.69 -10.43
CA ASP A 174 -9.02 -15.97 -11.54
C ASP A 174 -8.15 -16.93 -12.37
N VAL A 175 -7.23 -17.66 -11.73
CA VAL A 175 -6.38 -18.65 -12.43
C VAL A 175 -7.25 -19.75 -13.07
N ALA A 176 -8.24 -20.27 -12.34
CA ALA A 176 -9.13 -21.30 -12.89
C ALA A 176 -9.89 -20.80 -14.14
N ASN A 177 -10.35 -19.55 -14.15
CA ASN A 177 -11.01 -18.95 -15.30
C ASN A 177 -10.04 -18.69 -16.46
N GLN A 178 -8.79 -18.32 -16.15
CA GLN A 178 -7.74 -18.18 -17.17
C GLN A 178 -7.41 -19.54 -17.82
N VAL A 179 -7.38 -20.63 -17.04
CA VAL A 179 -7.24 -22.00 -17.55
C VAL A 179 -8.42 -22.39 -18.46
N ARG A 180 -9.67 -22.06 -18.08
CA ARG A 180 -10.84 -22.31 -18.95
C ARG A 180 -10.78 -21.51 -20.26
N LYS A 181 -10.29 -20.27 -20.18
CA LYS A 181 -10.23 -19.31 -21.28
C LYS A 181 -9.11 -19.63 -22.28
N TYR A 182 -7.94 -20.05 -21.79
CA TYR A 182 -6.72 -20.17 -22.61
C TYR A 182 -6.04 -21.55 -22.55
N GLY A 183 -6.56 -22.49 -21.75
CA GLY A 183 -5.96 -23.79 -21.51
C GLY A 183 -4.56 -23.69 -20.87
N SER A 184 -3.69 -24.64 -21.19
CA SER A 184 -2.31 -24.71 -20.67
C SER A 184 -1.43 -23.49 -20.98
N LYS A 185 -1.85 -22.61 -21.90
CA LYS A 185 -1.14 -21.37 -22.25
C LYS A 185 -1.56 -20.16 -21.42
N TRP A 186 -2.44 -20.34 -20.43
CA TRP A 186 -3.05 -19.24 -19.69
C TRP A 186 -2.06 -18.23 -19.10
N SER A 187 -0.93 -18.69 -18.55
CA SER A 187 0.06 -17.81 -17.91
C SER A 187 0.77 -16.93 -18.94
N GLN A 188 1.14 -17.49 -20.09
CA GLN A 188 1.71 -16.74 -21.21
C GLN A 188 0.72 -15.72 -21.76
N MET A 189 -0.54 -16.11 -21.92
CA MET A 189 -1.59 -15.22 -22.43
C MET A 189 -1.88 -14.09 -21.45
N GLN A 190 -1.85 -14.36 -20.14
CA GLN A 190 -2.06 -13.35 -19.11
C GLN A 190 -1.04 -12.21 -19.20
N ASP A 191 0.25 -12.54 -19.29
CA ASP A 191 1.31 -11.53 -19.35
C ASP A 191 1.23 -10.69 -20.64
N MET A 192 1.08 -11.37 -21.79
CA MET A 192 0.94 -10.72 -23.08
C MET A 192 -0.27 -9.76 -23.12
N LEU A 193 -1.44 -10.22 -22.67
CA LEU A 193 -2.65 -9.43 -22.70
C LEU A 193 -2.64 -8.31 -21.67
N LEU A 194 -1.97 -8.48 -20.52
CA LEU A 194 -1.81 -7.42 -19.55
C LEU A 194 -1.09 -6.21 -20.16
N GLY A 195 0.00 -6.42 -20.89
CA GLY A 195 0.68 -5.34 -21.61
C GLY A 195 -0.22 -4.62 -22.63
N GLN A 196 -1.00 -5.39 -23.41
CA GLN A 196 -1.96 -4.82 -24.36
C GLN A 196 -3.06 -4.01 -23.66
N ARG A 197 -3.61 -4.52 -22.56
CA ARG A 197 -4.63 -3.85 -21.75
C ARG A 197 -4.12 -2.55 -21.17
N LEU A 198 -2.97 -2.57 -20.49
CA LEU A 198 -2.39 -1.37 -19.90
C LEU A 198 -2.20 -0.28 -20.96
N ALA A 199 -1.61 -0.62 -22.10
CA ALA A 199 -1.38 0.33 -23.18
C ALA A 199 -2.70 0.84 -23.82
N GLY A 200 -3.67 -0.05 -24.09
CA GLY A 200 -4.96 0.33 -24.67
C GLY A 200 -5.86 1.12 -23.71
N TRP A 201 -5.74 0.91 -22.40
CA TRP A 201 -6.51 1.60 -21.36
C TRP A 201 -5.84 2.87 -20.83
N LEU A 202 -4.72 3.29 -21.44
CA LEU A 202 -3.97 4.51 -21.09
C LEU A 202 -3.24 4.45 -19.75
N PHE A 203 -2.99 3.24 -19.24
CA PHE A 203 -2.07 3.08 -18.12
C PHE A 203 -0.64 3.20 -18.63
N ALA A 204 0.12 4.11 -18.02
CA ALA A 204 1.54 4.26 -18.31
C ALA A 204 2.35 3.05 -17.83
N GLY A 205 1.84 2.30 -16.84
CA GLY A 205 2.48 1.13 -16.26
C GLY A 205 1.64 0.47 -15.17
N ALA A 206 2.31 -0.32 -14.32
CA ALA A 206 1.71 -0.90 -13.13
C ALA A 206 2.01 -0.06 -11.89
N GLY A 207 1.00 0.07 -11.01
CA GLY A 207 1.16 0.65 -9.68
C GLY A 207 1.80 -0.33 -8.70
N LYS A 208 1.62 -0.03 -7.40
CA LYS A 208 2.11 -0.90 -6.32
C LYS A 208 1.46 -2.28 -6.38
N PHE A 209 2.23 -3.28 -5.94
CA PHE A 209 1.82 -4.68 -5.74
C PHE A 209 1.39 -5.40 -7.03
N GLY A 210 2.13 -6.45 -7.37
CA GLY A 210 1.77 -7.38 -8.43
C GLY A 210 2.77 -7.49 -9.55
N HIS A 211 2.35 -8.21 -10.57
CA HIS A 211 3.13 -8.51 -11.76
C HIS A 211 3.12 -7.33 -12.72
N THR A 212 4.29 -6.93 -13.17
CA THR A 212 4.45 -5.90 -14.22
C THR A 212 5.07 -6.54 -15.46
N PRO A 213 4.45 -6.39 -16.64
CA PRO A 213 5.06 -6.87 -17.88
C PRO A 213 6.43 -6.23 -18.11
N ALA A 214 7.35 -6.98 -18.72
CA ALA A 214 8.71 -6.49 -18.95
C ALA A 214 8.70 -5.18 -19.78
N GLY A 215 9.50 -4.20 -19.34
CA GLY A 215 9.61 -2.90 -19.99
C GLY A 215 8.52 -1.90 -19.64
N PHE A 216 7.47 -2.29 -18.91
CA PHE A 216 6.51 -1.34 -18.38
C PHE A 216 7.05 -0.63 -17.13
N PRO A 217 6.71 0.66 -16.95
CA PRO A 217 6.92 1.39 -15.72
C PRO A 217 6.30 0.71 -14.49
N VAL A 218 7.00 0.73 -13.36
CA VAL A 218 6.54 0.14 -12.09
C VAL A 218 6.87 1.00 -10.88
N ASP A 219 5.98 0.99 -9.89
CA ASP A 219 6.23 1.47 -8.53
C ASP A 219 6.53 0.29 -7.60
N SER A 220 7.77 0.20 -7.15
CA SER A 220 8.26 -0.91 -6.33
C SER A 220 8.11 -0.61 -4.84
N VAL A 221 7.61 -1.57 -4.07
CA VAL A 221 7.46 -1.42 -2.61
C VAL A 221 8.53 -2.23 -1.89
N LEU A 222 9.43 -1.51 -1.23
CA LEU A 222 10.48 -2.04 -0.39
C LEU A 222 9.93 -2.49 0.96
N LYS A 223 10.52 -3.56 1.50
CA LYS A 223 10.20 -4.10 2.82
C LYS A 223 11.33 -3.86 3.80
N HIS A 224 10.97 -3.58 5.06
CA HIS A 224 11.92 -3.43 6.16
C HIS A 224 11.70 -4.45 7.29
N ASP A 225 10.85 -5.44 7.07
CA ASP A 225 10.47 -6.52 8.00
C ASP A 225 11.64 -7.37 8.50
N ALA A 226 12.77 -7.41 7.78
CA ALA A 226 14.01 -8.03 8.23
C ALA A 226 14.73 -7.25 9.36
N VAL A 227 14.31 -6.01 9.64
CA VAL A 227 14.84 -5.17 10.72
C VAL A 227 13.86 -5.20 11.88
N SER A 228 14.36 -5.45 13.09
CA SER A 228 13.50 -5.52 14.27
C SER A 228 12.98 -4.14 14.67
N ASN A 229 11.69 -4.09 14.98
CA ASN A 229 11.05 -2.89 15.52
C ASN A 229 11.44 -2.71 16.99
N ILE A 230 11.54 -1.45 17.42
CA ILE A 230 11.90 -1.09 18.80
C ILE A 230 10.86 -1.57 19.82
N VAL A 231 9.59 -1.61 19.42
CA VAL A 231 8.45 -2.10 20.18
C VAL A 231 7.54 -2.94 19.28
N THR A 232 6.75 -3.82 19.87
CA THR A 232 5.80 -4.66 19.13
C THR A 232 4.81 -3.81 18.34
N GLY A 233 4.75 -4.03 17.01
CA GLY A 233 3.87 -3.27 16.12
C GLY A 233 4.29 -1.81 15.89
N GLY A 234 5.48 -1.39 16.36
CA GLY A 234 6.07 -0.09 16.04
C GLY A 234 7.05 -0.18 14.88
N HIS A 235 8.10 0.65 14.90
CA HIS A 235 9.08 0.79 13.83
C HIS A 235 10.53 0.55 14.30
N PRO A 236 11.51 0.37 13.40
CA PRO A 236 12.92 0.29 13.77
C PRO A 236 13.43 1.55 14.52
N ASP A 237 14.33 1.37 15.50
CA ASP A 237 14.97 2.50 16.21
C ASP A 237 15.94 3.28 15.31
N ILE A 238 15.45 4.33 14.65
CA ILE A 238 16.26 5.21 13.77
C ILE A 238 17.27 6.12 14.49
N PHE A 239 17.31 6.07 15.83
CA PHE A 239 18.33 6.72 16.64
C PHE A 239 19.47 5.77 17.01
N ASP A 240 19.31 4.46 16.81
CA ASP A 240 20.37 3.47 16.95
C ASP A 240 21.17 3.37 15.63
N PRO A 241 22.47 3.72 15.60
CA PRO A 241 23.28 3.65 14.39
C PRO A 241 23.41 2.23 13.79
N GLY A 242 23.36 1.20 14.64
CA GLY A 242 23.39 -0.20 14.20
C GLY A 242 22.11 -0.58 13.47
N ILE A 243 20.95 -0.18 13.99
CA ILE A 243 19.65 -0.41 13.33
C ILE A 243 19.54 0.39 12.03
N VAL A 244 20.00 1.65 12.01
CA VAL A 244 20.07 2.45 10.77
C VAL A 244 20.96 1.76 9.72
N GLY A 245 22.09 1.18 10.14
CA GLY A 245 22.97 0.40 9.26
C GLY A 245 22.30 -0.84 8.68
N GLN A 246 21.53 -1.57 9.51
CA GLN A 246 20.75 -2.74 9.08
C GLN A 246 19.65 -2.34 8.09
N LEU A 247 18.86 -1.31 8.41
CA LEU A 247 17.82 -0.78 7.54
C LEU A 247 18.37 -0.39 6.18
N LYS A 248 19.50 0.33 6.16
CA LYS A 248 20.19 0.65 4.91
C LYS A 248 20.57 -0.60 4.12
N SER A 249 21.19 -1.60 4.74
CA SER A 249 21.60 -2.84 4.07
C SER A 249 20.41 -3.61 3.51
N THR A 250 19.31 -3.69 4.27
CA THR A 250 18.06 -4.38 3.89
C THR A 250 17.43 -3.74 2.67
N LEU A 251 17.32 -2.41 2.66
CA LEU A 251 16.72 -1.68 1.54
C LEU A 251 17.65 -1.67 0.32
N MET A 252 18.96 -1.52 0.49
CA MET A 252 19.92 -1.56 -0.61
C MET A 252 19.93 -2.91 -1.35
N THR A 253 19.79 -4.02 -0.63
CA THR A 253 19.72 -5.36 -1.25
C THR A 253 18.53 -5.48 -2.22
N GLN A 254 17.44 -4.78 -1.94
CA GLN A 254 16.24 -4.77 -2.79
C GLN A 254 16.37 -3.81 -3.97
N ILE A 255 17.04 -2.66 -3.78
CA ILE A 255 17.18 -1.63 -4.82
C ILE A 255 18.29 -1.97 -5.84
N LEU A 256 19.44 -2.45 -5.36
CA LEU A 256 20.65 -2.61 -6.17
C LEU A 256 20.49 -3.44 -7.46
N PRO A 257 19.72 -4.55 -7.49
CA PRO A 257 19.49 -5.31 -8.71
C PRO A 257 18.88 -4.49 -9.85
N ASP A 258 18.09 -3.47 -9.52
CA ASP A 258 17.38 -2.63 -10.47
C ASP A 258 17.88 -1.18 -10.50
N ALA A 259 19.03 -0.88 -9.89
CA ALA A 259 19.60 0.48 -9.73
C ALA A 259 19.68 1.33 -11.01
N THR A 260 19.74 0.67 -12.17
CA THR A 260 19.84 1.32 -13.50
C THR A 260 18.59 1.11 -14.36
N THR A 261 17.56 0.46 -13.84
CA THR A 261 16.31 0.18 -14.53
C THR A 261 15.48 1.46 -14.65
N ALA A 262 15.45 2.04 -15.85
CA ALA A 262 14.78 3.32 -16.13
C ALA A 262 13.24 3.24 -15.99
N SER A 263 12.65 2.05 -16.02
CA SER A 263 11.21 1.85 -15.84
C SER A 263 10.77 1.91 -14.37
N ILE A 264 11.70 1.94 -13.40
CA ILE A 264 11.30 2.14 -12.00
C ILE A 264 11.00 3.61 -11.75
N ILE A 265 9.74 3.88 -11.42
CA ILE A 265 9.20 5.23 -11.17
C ILE A 265 9.76 5.78 -9.86
N GLY A 266 9.85 4.90 -8.87
CA GLY A 266 10.28 5.19 -7.53
C GLY A 266 10.19 3.95 -6.65
N TRP A 267 10.53 4.14 -5.38
CA TRP A 267 10.51 3.09 -4.38
C TRP A 267 9.63 3.52 -3.21
N GLY A 268 8.48 2.88 -3.02
CA GLY A 268 7.75 2.98 -1.76
C GLY A 268 8.48 2.19 -0.66
N VAL A 269 8.29 2.55 0.60
CA VAL A 269 8.68 1.71 1.76
C VAL A 269 7.41 1.37 2.50
N GLY A 270 7.17 0.07 2.72
CA GLY A 270 6.01 -0.41 3.45
C GLY A 270 4.66 -0.06 2.84
N ASN A 271 3.59 -0.10 3.66
CA ASN A 271 2.23 0.18 3.20
C ASN A 271 1.27 0.64 4.31
N GLU A 272 0.41 1.62 3.97
CA GLU A 272 -0.74 2.05 4.76
C GLU A 272 -0.47 2.23 6.27
N LYS A 273 -1.32 1.64 7.12
CA LYS A 273 -1.33 1.80 8.57
C LYS A 273 -0.06 1.30 9.24
N ASP A 274 0.66 0.39 8.59
CA ASP A 274 1.86 -0.22 9.15
C ASP A 274 3.04 0.76 9.13
N GLU A 275 2.94 1.86 8.36
CA GLU A 275 3.91 2.95 8.32
C GLU A 275 3.42 4.22 9.07
N ILE A 276 2.31 4.13 9.81
CA ILE A 276 1.79 5.24 10.61
C ILE A 276 2.33 5.13 12.03
N ILE A 277 3.13 6.11 12.43
CA ILE A 277 3.60 6.23 13.82
C ILE A 277 2.47 6.81 14.66
N LEU A 278 2.04 6.06 15.67
CA LEU A 278 0.98 6.44 16.61
C LEU A 278 1.56 6.98 17.93
N THR A 279 0.79 7.79 18.65
CA THR A 279 1.19 8.24 20.01
C THR A 279 1.36 7.08 20.99
N SER A 280 0.66 5.96 20.79
CA SER A 280 0.84 4.73 21.57
C SER A 280 2.22 4.09 21.38
N GLU A 281 2.82 4.22 20.20
CA GLU A 281 4.19 3.76 19.95
C GLU A 281 5.19 4.63 20.72
N VAL A 282 5.03 5.96 20.64
CA VAL A 282 5.86 6.91 21.40
C VAL A 282 5.78 6.63 22.90
N GLN A 283 4.58 6.39 23.43
CA GLN A 283 4.39 5.98 24.82
C GLN A 283 5.16 4.69 25.13
N ALA A 284 5.04 3.66 24.29
CA ALA A 284 5.73 2.39 24.49
C ALA A 284 7.26 2.56 24.47
N ILE A 285 7.80 3.44 23.62
CA ILE A 285 9.22 3.80 23.59
C ILE A 285 9.63 4.52 24.88
N LEU A 286 8.78 5.43 25.38
CA LEU A 286 8.99 6.08 26.67
C LEU A 286 8.97 5.10 27.85
N ASP A 287 8.41 3.90 27.71
CA ASP A 287 8.42 2.87 28.76
C ASP A 287 9.67 1.97 28.72
N LEU A 288 10.56 2.17 27.75
CA LEU A 288 11.82 1.43 27.61
C LEU A 288 12.91 1.96 28.56
N GLY A 289 14.03 1.23 28.63
CA GLY A 289 15.14 1.57 29.50
C GLY A 289 15.93 2.81 29.05
N ALA A 290 16.58 3.49 29.99
CA ALA A 290 17.38 4.69 29.76
C ALA A 290 18.51 4.54 28.73
N SER A 291 18.95 3.31 28.42
CA SER A 291 19.99 3.04 27.42
C SER A 291 19.48 3.07 25.99
N VAL A 292 18.15 2.99 25.77
CA VAL A 292 17.56 2.92 24.42
C VAL A 292 17.72 4.27 23.70
N PRO A 293 18.32 4.29 22.49
CA PRO A 293 18.57 5.53 21.74
C PRO A 293 17.30 6.35 21.48
N ALA A 294 16.22 5.75 20.97
CA ALA A 294 14.97 6.50 20.76
C ALA A 294 14.40 7.10 22.05
N LYS A 295 14.44 6.36 23.17
CA LYS A 295 13.99 6.86 24.48
C LYS A 295 14.74 8.14 24.87
N LYS A 296 16.07 8.15 24.69
CA LYS A 296 16.88 9.34 24.95
C LYS A 296 16.48 10.49 24.02
N ALA A 297 16.39 10.23 22.71
CA ALA A 297 16.06 11.25 21.73
C ALA A 297 14.69 11.92 21.99
N LEU A 298 13.68 11.12 22.35
CA LEU A 298 12.35 11.65 22.72
C LEU A 298 12.42 12.52 23.98
N VAL A 299 13.15 12.08 25.02
CA VAL A 299 13.33 12.87 26.25
C VAL A 299 14.08 14.17 25.99
N ASP A 300 15.14 14.11 25.18
CA ASP A 300 15.94 15.28 24.79
C ASP A 300 15.10 16.28 24.01
N HIS A 301 14.26 15.80 23.09
CA HIS A 301 13.33 16.64 22.35
C HIS A 301 12.27 17.27 23.25
N ALA A 302 11.68 16.50 24.17
CA ALA A 302 10.72 17.04 25.15
C ALA A 302 11.36 18.15 25.99
N LEU A 303 12.54 17.90 26.56
CA LEU A 303 13.24 18.88 27.38
C LEU A 303 13.57 20.14 26.57
N SER A 304 14.15 20.00 25.38
CA SER A 304 14.61 21.14 24.59
C SER A 304 13.47 21.93 23.93
N ALA A 305 12.54 21.25 23.27
CA ALA A 305 11.52 21.88 22.42
C ALA A 305 10.22 22.22 23.16
N ILE A 306 9.86 21.45 24.21
CA ILE A 306 8.59 21.62 24.93
C ILE A 306 8.83 22.38 26.24
N TYR A 307 9.87 22.02 26.98
CA TYR A 307 10.09 22.48 28.37
C TYR A 307 11.25 23.47 28.56
N GLY A 308 11.95 23.89 27.49
CA GLY A 308 13.05 24.85 27.58
C GLY A 308 14.19 24.44 28.52
N GLY A 309 14.44 23.13 28.65
CA GLY A 309 15.45 22.52 29.52
C GLY A 309 14.97 22.24 30.95
N SER A 310 13.73 22.57 31.31
CA SER A 310 13.23 22.44 32.68
C SER A 310 12.80 21.01 33.02
N VAL A 311 13.67 20.27 33.72
CA VAL A 311 13.36 18.92 34.24
C VAL A 311 12.16 18.94 35.20
N SER A 312 12.06 19.95 36.06
CA SER A 312 10.96 20.04 37.02
C SER A 312 9.60 20.28 36.36
N ALA A 313 9.56 21.06 35.27
CA ALA A 313 8.33 21.30 34.52
C ALA A 313 7.87 20.02 33.80
N LEU A 314 8.79 19.32 33.12
CA LEU A 314 8.50 18.03 32.48
C LEU A 314 8.02 17.02 33.52
N ALA A 315 8.72 16.89 34.65
CA ALA A 315 8.38 15.95 35.71
C ALA A 315 6.97 16.17 36.27
N ALA A 316 6.53 17.43 36.37
CA ALA A 316 5.19 17.78 36.85
C ALA A 316 4.06 17.36 35.91
N VAL A 317 4.27 17.46 34.60
CA VAL A 317 3.27 17.04 33.58
C VAL A 317 3.29 15.52 33.42
N TRP A 318 4.47 14.93 33.31
CA TRP A 318 4.66 13.49 33.08
C TRP A 318 4.43 12.64 34.35
N LYS A 319 4.19 13.30 35.49
CA LYS A 319 3.99 12.68 36.82
C LYS A 319 5.10 11.71 37.21
N ILE A 320 6.35 12.08 36.91
CA ILE A 320 7.55 11.30 37.23
C ILE A 320 8.32 11.94 38.39
N ALA A 321 9.01 11.12 39.18
CA ALA A 321 9.96 11.58 40.18
C ALA A 321 11.34 11.78 39.51
N ALA A 322 11.65 12.99 39.05
CA ALA A 322 12.91 13.30 38.39
C ALA A 322 13.45 14.68 38.84
N SER A 323 14.74 14.74 39.16
CA SER A 323 15.46 15.99 39.49
C SER A 323 16.61 16.28 38.51
N THR A 324 17.05 15.26 37.77
CA THR A 324 18.09 15.35 36.74
C THR A 324 17.58 14.78 35.43
N VAL A 325 18.25 15.11 34.32
CA VAL A 325 17.94 14.52 33.00
C VAL A 325 18.11 13.00 33.03
N ALA A 326 19.10 12.49 33.79
CA ALA A 326 19.31 11.05 33.96
C ALA A 326 18.11 10.36 34.64
N ASP A 327 17.46 11.02 35.60
CA ASP A 327 16.24 10.52 36.22
C ASP A 327 15.09 10.45 35.19
N VAL A 328 14.99 11.45 34.30
CA VAL A 328 13.96 11.44 33.23
C VAL A 328 14.20 10.29 32.26
N TYR A 329 15.44 10.02 31.85
CA TYR A 329 15.75 8.87 31.02
C TYR A 329 15.38 7.53 31.68
N ALA A 330 15.59 7.41 33.00
CA ALA A 330 15.26 6.21 33.77
C ALA A 330 13.76 6.07 34.09
N SER A 331 13.00 7.16 33.96
CA SER A 331 11.57 7.18 34.26
C SER A 331 10.71 6.56 33.17
N LYS A 332 9.54 6.06 33.58
CA LYS A 332 8.47 5.55 32.71
C LYS A 332 7.21 6.39 32.96
N PRO A 333 6.95 7.43 32.16
CA PRO A 333 5.82 8.29 32.38
C PRO A 333 4.51 7.54 32.14
N THR A 334 3.51 7.79 32.98
CA THR A 334 2.17 7.19 32.81
C THR A 334 1.17 8.29 32.55
N PRO A 335 0.12 8.04 31.73
CA PRO A 335 -0.93 9.02 31.50
C PRO A 335 -1.53 9.53 32.82
N PRO A 336 -1.54 10.85 33.06
CA PRO A 336 -2.16 11.41 34.25
C PRO A 336 -3.67 11.11 34.29
N SER A 337 -4.23 10.91 35.49
CA SER A 337 -5.66 10.66 35.64
C SER A 337 -6.50 11.95 35.61
N ASP A 338 -5.90 13.10 35.91
CA ASP A 338 -6.61 14.38 35.89
C ASP A 338 -6.71 14.94 34.46
N PRO A 339 -7.89 15.45 34.02
CA PRO A 339 -8.10 15.84 32.63
C PRO A 339 -7.15 16.93 32.10
N VAL A 340 -6.72 17.84 32.97
CA VAL A 340 -5.85 18.97 32.56
C VAL A 340 -4.43 18.47 32.30
N SER A 341 -3.85 17.70 33.22
CA SER A 341 -2.52 17.11 33.00
C SER A 341 -2.55 16.05 31.90
N LEU A 342 -3.66 15.30 31.76
CA LEU A 342 -3.84 14.36 30.65
C LEU A 342 -3.83 15.06 29.29
N ALA A 343 -4.52 16.19 29.17
CA ALA A 343 -4.50 16.98 27.94
C ALA A 343 -3.10 17.49 27.60
N ALA A 344 -2.36 18.01 28.59
CA ALA A 344 -0.97 18.44 28.42
C ALA A 344 -0.06 17.27 28.02
N TYR A 345 -0.21 16.13 28.70
CA TYR A 345 0.56 14.91 28.40
C TYR A 345 0.30 14.39 26.99
N ASN A 346 -0.96 14.37 26.54
CA ASN A 346 -1.31 13.95 25.18
C ASN A 346 -0.76 14.93 24.13
N GLN A 347 -0.70 16.23 24.44
CA GLN A 347 -0.08 17.22 23.56
C GLN A 347 1.44 17.00 23.44
N ASP A 348 2.10 16.64 24.54
CA ASP A 348 3.52 16.26 24.51
C ASP A 348 3.73 15.00 23.66
N LEU A 349 2.92 13.96 23.85
CA LEU A 349 3.01 12.73 23.06
C LEU A 349 2.80 13.00 21.57
N GLU A 350 1.85 13.85 21.18
CA GLU A 350 1.65 14.21 19.78
C GLU A 350 2.84 14.98 19.21
N THR A 351 3.41 15.91 19.98
CA THR A 351 4.61 16.65 19.58
C THR A 351 5.79 15.70 19.38
N LEU A 352 5.97 14.74 20.29
CA LEU A 352 6.99 13.71 20.22
C LEU A 352 6.75 12.73 19.06
N ARG A 353 5.50 12.39 18.75
CA ARG A 353 5.12 11.57 17.60
C ARG A 353 5.51 12.24 16.29
N GLN A 354 5.20 13.53 16.13
CA GLN A 354 5.60 14.31 14.95
C GLN A 354 7.14 14.40 14.83
N TYR A 355 7.84 14.56 15.95
CA TYR A 355 9.30 14.55 15.98
C TYR A 355 9.87 13.19 15.53
N TYR A 356 9.36 12.09 16.09
CA TYR A 356 9.78 10.73 15.77
C TYR A 356 9.48 10.37 14.32
N GLU A 357 8.28 10.71 13.82
CA GLU A 357 7.85 10.48 12.44
C GLU A 357 8.72 11.20 11.43
N ARG A 358 9.00 12.49 11.66
CA ARG A 358 9.85 13.27 10.75
C ARG A 358 11.24 12.65 10.63
N ASP A 359 11.87 12.33 11.76
CA ASP A 359 13.22 11.76 11.76
C ASP A 359 13.23 10.34 11.15
N PHE A 360 12.18 9.53 11.38
CA PHE A 360 12.03 8.20 10.77
C PHE A 360 11.93 8.29 9.25
N ALA A 361 11.04 9.15 8.75
CA ALA A 361 10.89 9.39 7.32
C ALA A 361 12.22 9.87 6.71
N ASP A 362 12.82 10.92 7.25
CA ASP A 362 14.06 11.48 6.70
C ASP A 362 15.22 10.47 6.67
N ARG A 363 15.36 9.60 7.68
CA ARG A 363 16.46 8.62 7.74
C ARG A 363 16.23 7.38 6.89
N ALA A 364 15.01 6.86 6.81
CA ALA A 364 14.65 5.77 5.91
C ALA A 364 14.74 6.21 4.42
N ILE A 365 14.32 7.44 4.13
CA ILE A 365 14.42 8.08 2.81
C ILE A 365 15.89 8.35 2.46
N ALA A 366 16.70 8.87 3.39
CA ALA A 366 18.13 9.12 3.16
C ALA A 366 18.93 7.84 2.89
N ALA A 367 18.53 6.71 3.47
CA ALA A 367 19.15 5.41 3.22
C ALA A 367 18.94 4.89 1.78
N THR A 368 17.86 5.31 1.12
CA THR A 368 17.38 4.76 -0.16
C THR A 368 17.58 5.71 -1.35
N ALA A 369 17.57 7.03 -1.15
CA ALA A 369 17.57 8.07 -2.20
C ALA A 369 18.84 8.20 -3.08
N ARG A 370 19.87 7.34 -2.91
CA ARG A 370 21.17 7.49 -3.60
C ARG A 370 21.52 6.41 -4.61
N VAL A 371 20.79 5.30 -4.63
CA VAL A 371 21.10 4.18 -5.52
C VAL A 371 20.49 4.41 -6.91
N HIS A 372 19.39 5.16 -6.99
CA HIS A 372 18.88 5.76 -8.21
C HIS A 372 19.00 7.28 -8.11
N ARG A 373 19.22 7.97 -9.23
CA ARG A 373 19.13 9.45 -9.31
C ARG A 373 17.70 10.00 -9.06
N LEU A 374 16.82 9.19 -8.46
CA LEU A 374 15.51 9.54 -7.98
C LEU A 374 15.59 9.93 -6.50
N ARG A 375 15.37 11.22 -6.25
CA ARG A 375 14.69 11.66 -5.03
C ARG A 375 13.41 10.85 -4.92
N LEU A 376 13.26 10.11 -3.83
CA LEU A 376 12.02 9.40 -3.53
C LEU A 376 10.84 10.35 -3.65
N VAL A 377 9.71 9.81 -4.11
CA VAL A 377 8.43 10.52 -4.21
C VAL A 377 7.85 10.68 -2.80
N THR A 378 8.54 11.47 -1.99
CA THR A 378 8.01 12.11 -0.80
C THR A 378 8.33 13.58 -0.98
N SER A 379 7.31 14.41 -1.07
CA SER A 379 7.37 15.82 -1.45
C SER A 379 8.02 16.74 -0.39
N ASP A 380 9.10 16.30 0.27
CA ASP A 380 9.73 17.08 1.33
C ASP A 380 11.06 17.69 0.90
N GLN A 381 11.04 19.01 0.73
CA GLN A 381 12.20 19.82 0.39
C GLN A 381 13.27 19.82 1.51
N ARG A 382 12.90 19.44 2.74
CA ARG A 382 13.76 19.43 3.93
C ARG A 382 14.76 18.26 3.96
N THR A 383 14.46 17.15 3.28
CA THR A 383 15.39 16.01 3.18
C THR A 383 16.69 16.39 2.43
N ILE A 384 16.61 17.34 1.49
CA ILE A 384 17.76 17.91 0.76
C ILE A 384 18.62 18.80 1.68
N GLU A 385 18.00 19.47 2.65
CA GLU A 385 18.64 20.45 3.55
C GLU A 385 19.30 19.80 4.78
N SER A 386 19.00 18.53 5.06
CA SER A 386 19.47 17.82 6.27
C SER A 386 20.99 17.62 6.34
N ASN A 387 21.74 17.73 5.23
CA ASN A 387 23.20 17.48 5.16
C ASN A 387 23.67 16.11 5.73
N LEU A 388 22.76 15.16 5.99
CA LEU A 388 23.07 13.89 6.66
C LEU A 388 23.83 12.90 5.76
N VAL A 389 23.94 13.15 4.44
CA VAL A 389 24.77 12.35 3.52
C VAL A 389 25.34 13.24 2.38
N PRO A 390 26.64 13.16 2.01
CA PRO A 390 27.31 14.05 1.04
C PRO A 390 26.92 13.78 -0.42
N VAL A 391 26.29 14.71 -1.14
CA VAL A 391 25.78 14.57 -2.54
C VAL A 391 26.86 13.95 -3.44
N VAL A 392 26.54 12.82 -4.10
CA VAL A 392 27.38 12.28 -5.18
C VAL A 392 26.64 12.62 -6.47
N GLU A 393 27.17 13.58 -7.21
CA GLU A 393 26.62 14.07 -8.48
C GLU A 393 26.67 13.02 -9.61
#